data_AF-A0A6J4J0I6-F1
#
_entry.id   AF-A0A6J4J0I6-F1
#
_cell.length_a   1.000
_cell.length_b   1.000
_cell.length_c   1.000
_cell.angle_alpha   90.00
_cell.angle_beta   90.00
_cell.angle_gamma   90.00
#
_symmetry.space_group_name_H-M   'P 1'
#
loop_
_entity.id
_entity.type
_entity.pdbx_description
1 polymer ?
#
loop_
_entity_poly.entity_id
_entity_poly.type
_entity_poly.pdbx_seq_one_letter_code
_entity_poly.pdbx_strand_id
1 'polypeptide(L)' 'MSTNAPADRPPPDPAKLLAYWMEWEKGDTPPGRALANLKTGGMRELLEATLSVQLEAFGEPSPTA' A
#
# COMPACT_ATOMS: atom_id res chain seq x y z
N MET A 1 -10.58 -19.80 22.24
CA MET A 1 -11.53 -19.62 21.13
C MET A 1 -11.02 -18.44 20.32
N SER A 2 -10.34 -18.67 19.21
CA SER A 2 -9.83 -17.57 18.37
C SER A 2 -10.07 -17.92 16.91
N THR A 3 -11.08 -17.30 16.31
CA THR A 3 -11.14 -17.15 14.86
C THR A 3 -11.69 -15.77 14.56
N ASN A 4 -10.86 -14.94 13.96
CA ASN A 4 -11.34 -13.86 13.13
C ASN A 4 -10.38 -13.83 11.93
N ALA A 5 -10.82 -14.40 10.81
CA ALA A 5 -10.06 -14.36 9.56
C ALA A 5 -10.37 -13.04 8.87
N PRO A 6 -9.39 -12.16 8.60
CA PRO A 6 -9.58 -11.08 7.66
C PRO A 6 -9.01 -11.52 6.31
N ALA A 7 -9.86 -11.75 5.30
CA ALA A 7 -9.57 -11.42 3.89
C ALA A 7 -10.38 -12.29 2.92
N ASP A 8 -11.47 -11.74 2.38
CA ASP A 8 -11.96 -12.13 1.04
C ASP A 8 -11.27 -11.28 -0.06
N ARG A 9 -10.43 -10.32 0.32
CA ARG A 9 -9.77 -9.39 -0.60
C ARG A 9 -8.31 -9.79 -0.82
N PRO A 10 -7.86 -9.92 -2.08
CA PRO A 10 -6.46 -10.20 -2.36
C PRO A 10 -5.55 -9.09 -1.81
N PRO A 11 -4.30 -9.41 -1.46
CA PRO A 11 -3.32 -8.42 -1.01
C PRO A 11 -3.10 -7.34 -2.08
N PRO A 12 -2.63 -6.14 -1.69
CA PRO A 12 -2.33 -5.07 -2.63
C PRO A 12 -1.22 -5.49 -3.61
N ASP A 13 -1.39 -5.11 -4.87
CA ASP A 13 -0.40 -5.26 -5.94
C ASP A 13 0.26 -3.89 -6.23
N PRO A 14 1.52 -3.67 -5.82
CA PRO A 14 2.21 -2.40 -6.01
C PRO A 14 2.33 -1.97 -7.47
N ALA A 15 2.54 -2.91 -8.40
CA ALA A 15 2.70 -2.59 -9.82
C ALA A 15 1.38 -2.07 -10.41
N LYS A 16 0.27 -2.70 -10.03
CA LYS A 16 -1.07 -2.28 -10.45
C LYS A 16 -1.49 -0.94 -9.85
N LEU A 17 -1.15 -0.69 -8.59
CA LEU A 17 -1.37 0.59 -7.92
C LEU A 17 -0.59 1.72 -8.59
N LEU A 18 0.68 1.46 -8.94
CA LEU A 18 1.51 2.40 -9.69
C LEU A 18 0.93 2.68 -11.08
N ALA A 19 0.42 1.66 -11.79
CA ALA A 19 -0.22 1.85 -13.10
C ALA A 19 -1.41 2.81 -13.02
N TYR A 20 -2.29 2.65 -12.02
CA TYR A 20 -3.43 3.57 -11.82
C TYR A 20 -3.00 5.01 -11.56
N TRP A 21 -1.92 5.19 -10.81
CA TRP A 21 -1.34 6.52 -10.58
C TRP A 21 -0.78 7.12 -11.87
N MET A 22 -0.03 6.33 -12.66
CA MET A 22 0.55 6.77 -13.94
C MET A 22 -0.52 7.14 -14.98
N GLU A 23 -1.62 6.40 -15.05
CA GLU A 23 -2.75 6.72 -15.94
C GLU A 23 -3.39 8.07 -15.59
N TRP A 24 -3.49 8.39 -14.29
CA TRP A 24 -3.97 9.70 -13.86
C TRP A 24 -2.97 10.81 -14.15
N GLU A 25 -1.69 10.59 -13.84
CA GLU A 25 -0.63 11.59 -14.05
C GLU A 25 -0.50 11.98 -15.53
N LYS A 26 -0.73 11.03 -16.44
CA LYS A 26 -0.75 11.27 -17.90
C LYS A 26 -2.03 11.95 -18.39
N GLY A 27 -3.08 12.02 -17.58
CA GLY A 27 -4.39 12.56 -17.93
C GLY A 27 -5.32 11.56 -18.63
N ASP A 28 -4.94 10.29 -18.72
CA ASP A 28 -5.75 9.22 -19.35
C ASP A 28 -6.95 8.82 -18.47
N THR A 29 -6.83 8.99 -17.15
CA THR A 29 -7.89 8.69 -16.17
C THR A 29 -8.20 9.89 -15.28
N PRO A 30 -9.48 10.26 -15.07
CA PRO A 30 -9.85 11.33 -14.15
C PRO A 30 -9.44 11.05 -12.69
N PRO A 31 -9.12 12.08 -11.89
CA PRO A 31 -8.64 11.93 -10.51
C PRO A 31 -9.59 11.09 -9.64
N GLY A 32 -10.91 11.29 -9.75
CA GLY A 32 -11.89 10.53 -8.98
C GLY A 32 -11.86 9.03 -9.24
N ARG A 33 -11.62 8.61 -10.49
CA ARG A 33 -11.53 7.19 -10.87
C ARG A 33 -10.21 6.58 -10.41
N ALA A 34 -9.10 7.31 -10.53
CA ALA A 34 -7.81 6.87 -10.03
C ALA A 34 -7.82 6.68 -8.50
N LEU A 35 -8.38 7.63 -7.75
CA LEU A 35 -8.53 7.51 -6.29
C LEU A 35 -9.41 6.30 -5.90
N ALA A 36 -10.48 6.03 -6.63
CA ALA A 36 -11.32 4.85 -6.41
C ALA A 36 -10.55 3.54 -6.65
N ASN A 37 -9.76 3.48 -7.72
CA ASN A 37 -8.90 2.34 -8.04
C ASN A 37 -7.81 2.14 -6.99
N LEU A 38 -7.14 3.21 -6.52
CA LEU A 38 -6.11 3.13 -5.48
C LEU A 38 -6.70 2.66 -4.13
N LYS A 39 -7.86 3.18 -3.73
CA LYS A 39 -8.59 2.72 -2.54
C LYS A 39 -8.95 1.24 -2.65
N THR A 40 -9.49 0.83 -3.79
CA THR A 40 -9.92 -0.57 -4.05
C THR A 40 -8.75 -1.51 -4.34
N GLY A 41 -7.59 -0.98 -4.71
CA GLY A 41 -6.35 -1.74 -4.90
C GLY A 41 -5.53 -1.92 -3.62
N GLY A 42 -5.89 -1.24 -2.54
CA GLY A 42 -5.23 -1.41 -1.23
C GLY A 42 -4.03 -0.49 -1.01
N MET A 43 -4.08 0.73 -1.55
CA MET A 43 -2.97 1.69 -1.43
C MET A 43 -2.65 2.05 0.02
N ARG A 44 -3.65 2.09 0.90
CA ARG A 44 -3.42 2.37 2.33
C ARG A 44 -2.56 1.28 2.96
N GLU A 45 -2.96 0.03 2.74
CA GLU A 45 -2.30 -1.16 3.27
C GLU A 45 -0.85 -1.26 2.76
N LEU A 46 -0.62 -0.92 1.48
CA LEU A 46 0.72 -0.84 0.92
C LEU A 46 1.58 0.24 1.60
N LEU A 47 1.05 1.44 1.81
CA LEU A 47 1.78 2.54 2.43
C LEU A 47 2.11 2.24 3.90
N GLU A 48 1.15 1.68 4.65
CA GLU A 48 1.35 1.25 6.04
C GLU A 48 2.44 0.18 6.12
N ALA A 49 2.38 -0.86 5.28
CA ALA A 49 3.40 -1.90 5.24
C ALA A 49 4.79 -1.36 4.85
N THR A 50 4.85 -0.44 3.88
CA THR A 50 6.10 0.21 3.47
C THR A 50 6.69 1.03 4.63
N LEU A 51 5.85 1.78 5.34
CA LEU A 51 6.28 2.56 6.50
C LEU A 51 6.78 1.66 7.63
N SER A 52 6.09 0.56 7.93
CA SER A 52 6.53 -0.42 8.94
C SER A 52 7.93 -0.96 8.62
N VAL A 53 8.16 -1.41 7.39
CA VAL A 53 9.49 -1.91 6.95
C VAL A 53 10.55 -0.82 7.04
N GLN A 54 10.22 0.41 6.64
CA GLN A 54 11.15 1.53 6.73
C GLN A 54 11.51 1.87 8.18
N LEU A 55 10.53 1.91 9.09
CA LEU A 55 10.78 2.19 10.51
C LEU A 55 11.63 1.10 11.17
N GLU A 56 11.47 -0.17 10.78
CA GLU A 56 12.35 -1.27 11.23
C GLU A 56 13.76 -1.14 10.64
N ALA A 57 13.89 -0.79 9.35
CA ALA A 57 15.18 -0.65 8.69
C ALA A 57 15.98 0.59 9.15
N PHE A 58 15.28 1.65 9.57
CA PHE A 58 15.89 2.90 10.07
C PHE A 58 15.90 3.02 11.60
N GLY A 59 15.32 2.05 12.31
CA GLY A 59 15.15 2.05 13.76
C GLY A 59 15.87 0.89 14.45
N GLU A 60 17.21 0.90 14.40
CA GLU A 60 18.22 0.31 15.33
C GLU A 60 19.45 -0.21 14.54
N PRO A 61 20.68 0.18 14.93
CA PRO A 61 21.35 -0.56 16.00
C PRO A 61 21.81 0.32 17.17
N SER A 62 21.30 0.07 18.39
CA SER A 62 22.14 0.14 19.59
C SER A 62 21.56 -0.66 20.75
N PRO A 63 22.24 -1.76 21.12
CA PRO A 63 22.85 -1.69 22.43
C PRO A 63 24.32 -2.14 22.41
N THR A 64 25.18 -1.17 22.74
CA THR A 64 26.48 -1.34 23.41
C THR A 64 27.65 -1.89 22.58
N ALA A 65 28.64 -1.03 22.37
CA ALA A 65 30.06 -1.34 22.53
C ALA A 65 30.77 -0.11 23.12
#